data_AF-A0A1Y6MDB2-F1
#
_entry.id   AF-A0A1Y6MDB2-F1
#
_cell.length_a   1.000
_cell.length_b   1.000
_cell.length_c   1.000
_cell.angle_alpha   90.00
_cell.angle_beta   90.00
_cell.angle_gamma   90.00
#
_symmetry.space_group_name_H-M   'P 1'
#
loop_
_entity.id
_entity.type
_entity.pdbx_description
1 polymer ?
#
loop_
_entity_poly.entity_id
_entity_poly.type
_entity_poly.pdbx_seq_one_letter_code
_entity_poly.pdbx_strand_id
1 'polypeptide(L)'
;MDRKSDGLLRQFKRVAISFADFKEAHDIVRYIKKNKLYVDLDGNFLVLSALTNAMILSYCKPFSGNDSRNQIKVPDLPNTAIKILSPDELSLHKLLIQLRNQLIAHSDSQAIDMKFTVHIYGSFQMLQPVRNRSSRCFNLEQLDLLESMSFKLLSYVATIRKELEPKIIPLLTEEHIEESGHRVI
;
A
#
# COMPACT_ATOMS: atom_id res chain seq x y z
N MET A 1 2.04 -29.78 -11.15
CA MET A 1 3.31 -29.05 -10.92
C MET A 1 4.01 -29.68 -9.72
N ASP A 2 5.32 -29.92 -9.77
CA ASP A 2 6.03 -30.50 -8.62
C ASP A 2 6.12 -29.49 -7.44
N ARG A 3 6.48 -29.95 -6.23
CA ARG A 3 6.55 -29.10 -5.03
C ARG A 3 7.55 -27.94 -5.16
N LYS A 4 8.62 -28.11 -5.95
CA LYS A 4 9.68 -27.12 -6.12
C LYS A 4 9.21 -26.00 -7.05
N SER A 5 8.55 -26.35 -8.15
CA SER A 5 7.94 -25.42 -9.09
C SER A 5 6.74 -24.69 -8.47
N ASP A 6 5.93 -25.34 -7.63
CA ASP A 6 4.87 -24.66 -6.86
C ASP A 6 5.44 -23.61 -5.89
N GLY A 7 6.50 -23.99 -5.15
CA GLY A 7 7.19 -23.05 -4.25
C GLY A 7 7.79 -21.84 -4.99
N LEU A 8 8.41 -22.08 -6.15
CA LEU A 8 8.96 -21.03 -7.00
C LEU A 8 7.87 -20.09 -7.53
N LEU A 9 6.75 -20.64 -8.00
CA LEU A 9 5.61 -19.86 -8.50
C LEU A 9 4.99 -19.00 -7.40
N ARG A 10 4.84 -19.53 -6.18
CA ARG A 10 4.37 -18.75 -5.02
C ARG A 10 5.31 -17.61 -4.66
N GLN A 11 6.62 -17.88 -4.66
CA GLN A 11 7.63 -16.85 -4.43
C GLN A 11 7.54 -15.75 -5.47
N PHE A 12 7.46 -16.12 -6.75
CA PHE A 12 7.30 -15.15 -7.84
C PHE A 12 6.01 -14.32 -7.69
N LYS A 13 4.88 -14.95 -7.38
CA LYS A 13 3.61 -14.25 -7.12
C LYS A 13 3.76 -13.21 -6.02
N ARG A 14 4.41 -13.54 -4.88
CA ARG A 14 4.67 -12.55 -3.82
C ARG A 14 5.47 -11.36 -4.35
N VAL A 15 6.56 -11.63 -5.04
CA VAL A 15 7.45 -10.56 -5.52
C VAL A 15 6.75 -9.70 -6.57
N ALA A 16 5.97 -10.30 -7.47
CA ALA A 16 5.19 -9.59 -8.49
C ALA A 16 4.09 -8.71 -7.88
N ILE A 17 3.34 -9.21 -6.90
CA ILE A 17 2.34 -8.42 -6.16
C ILE A 17 3.02 -7.28 -5.41
N SER A 18 4.14 -7.56 -4.73
CA SER A 18 4.89 -6.53 -4.00
C SER A 18 5.43 -5.44 -4.92
N PHE A 19 5.83 -5.80 -6.15
CA PHE A 19 6.24 -4.82 -7.17
C PHE A 19 5.09 -3.87 -7.51
N ALA A 20 3.88 -4.39 -7.75
CA ALA A 20 2.73 -3.56 -8.03
C ALA A 20 2.38 -2.63 -6.85
N ASP A 21 2.39 -3.18 -5.63
CA ASP A 21 2.11 -2.44 -4.40
C ASP A 21 3.10 -1.29 -4.14
N PHE A 22 4.41 -1.54 -4.27
CA PHE A 22 5.43 -0.48 -4.10
C PHE A 22 5.39 0.55 -5.23
N LYS A 23 5.10 0.11 -6.46
CA LYS A 23 4.92 1.02 -7.59
C LYS A 23 3.74 1.95 -7.34
N GLU A 24 2.60 1.42 -6.89
CA GLU A 24 1.41 2.22 -6.56
C GLU A 24 1.71 3.24 -5.46
N ALA A 25 2.34 2.81 -4.35
CA ALA A 25 2.71 3.73 -3.26
C ALA A 25 3.62 4.87 -3.76
N HIS A 26 4.63 4.53 -4.56
CA HIS A 26 5.54 5.51 -5.15
C HIS A 26 4.82 6.47 -6.12
N ASP A 27 3.96 5.96 -6.99
CA ASP A 27 3.22 6.77 -7.97
C ASP A 27 2.25 7.74 -7.27
N ILE A 28 1.64 7.33 -6.16
CA ILE A 28 0.80 8.21 -5.34
C ILE A 28 1.62 9.37 -4.77
N VAL A 29 2.80 9.11 -4.18
CA VAL A 29 3.67 10.20 -3.69
C VAL A 29 4.03 11.16 -4.82
N ARG A 30 4.42 10.63 -5.97
CA ARG A 30 4.76 11.45 -7.14
C ARG A 30 3.58 12.26 -7.62
N TYR A 31 2.37 11.70 -7.61
CA TYR A 31 1.16 12.44 -7.96
C TYR A 31 0.92 13.59 -6.98
N ILE A 32 1.01 13.34 -5.68
CA ILE A 32 0.85 14.36 -4.63
C ILE A 32 1.84 15.53 -4.85
N LYS A 33 3.12 15.21 -5.04
CA LYS A 33 4.20 16.19 -5.23
C LYS A 33 4.06 16.94 -6.55
N LYS A 34 3.82 16.24 -7.66
CA LYS A 34 3.70 16.82 -9.01
C LYS A 34 2.52 17.79 -9.12
N ASN A 35 1.38 17.44 -8.52
CA ASN A 35 0.19 18.29 -8.51
C ASN A 35 0.21 19.32 -7.38
N LYS A 36 1.29 19.39 -6.59
CA LYS A 36 1.50 20.36 -5.51
C LYS A 36 0.31 20.45 -4.55
N LEU A 37 -0.27 19.31 -4.18
CA LEU A 37 -1.53 19.28 -3.40
C LEU A 37 -1.41 19.96 -2.02
N TYR A 38 -0.19 20.17 -1.50
CA TYR A 38 0.05 20.91 -0.26
C TYR A 38 0.00 22.45 -0.42
N VAL A 39 -0.07 22.99 -1.64
CA VAL A 39 -0.18 24.45 -1.85
C VAL A 39 -1.52 24.99 -1.36
N ASP A 40 -2.60 24.24 -1.58
CA ASP A 40 -3.93 24.51 -1.04
C ASP A 40 -4.36 23.30 -0.20
N LEU A 41 -3.84 23.23 1.03
CA LEU A 41 -4.06 22.10 1.93
C LEU A 41 -5.55 21.93 2.25
N ASP A 42 -6.27 23.03 2.51
CA ASP A 42 -7.67 22.99 2.92
C ASP A 42 -8.57 22.54 1.76
N GLY A 43 -8.35 23.08 0.56
CA GLY A 43 -9.09 22.67 -0.63
C GLY A 43 -8.80 21.23 -1.06
N ASN A 44 -7.57 20.75 -0.84
CA ASN A 44 -7.16 19.41 -1.23
C ASN A 44 -7.22 18.38 -0.08
N PHE A 45 -7.65 18.76 1.12
CA PHE A 45 -7.53 17.91 2.31
C PHE A 45 -8.16 16.53 2.13
N LEU A 46 -9.35 16.46 1.52
CA LEU A 46 -10.04 15.21 1.28
C LEU A 46 -9.25 14.29 0.33
N VAL A 47 -8.72 14.86 -0.75
CA VAL A 47 -7.91 14.15 -1.74
C VAL A 47 -6.60 13.69 -1.14
N LEU A 48 -5.89 14.58 -0.44
CA LEU A 48 -4.66 14.27 0.28
C LEU A 48 -4.85 13.16 1.31
N SER A 49 -5.94 13.22 2.09
CA SER A 49 -6.26 12.17 3.05
C SER A 49 -6.54 10.83 2.37
N ALA A 50 -7.29 10.82 1.28
CA ALA A 50 -7.62 9.60 0.55
C ALA A 50 -6.35 8.97 -0.06
N LEU A 51 -5.53 9.78 -0.72
CA LEU A 51 -4.26 9.35 -1.31
C LEU A 51 -3.28 8.87 -0.24
N THR A 52 -3.19 9.57 0.89
CA THR A 52 -2.32 9.17 2.00
C THR A 52 -2.72 7.79 2.54
N ASN A 53 -4.01 7.53 2.72
CA ASN A 53 -4.50 6.22 3.15
C ASN A 53 -4.23 5.13 2.12
N ALA A 54 -4.50 5.38 0.83
CA ALA A 54 -4.23 4.44 -0.25
C ALA A 54 -2.72 4.09 -0.32
N MET A 55 -1.87 5.10 -0.20
CA MET A 55 -0.42 4.96 -0.18
C MET A 55 0.06 4.13 1.02
N ILE A 56 -0.43 4.41 2.24
CA ILE A 56 -0.10 3.62 3.44
C ILE A 56 -0.50 2.16 3.22
N LEU A 57 -1.72 1.92 2.74
CA LEU A 57 -2.22 0.57 2.50
C LEU A 57 -1.35 -0.17 1.49
N SER A 58 -1.09 0.43 0.33
CA SER A 58 -0.28 -0.20 -0.72
C SER A 58 1.17 -0.41 -0.29
N TYR A 59 1.80 0.55 0.39
CA TYR A 59 3.15 0.36 0.95
C TYR A 59 3.22 -0.79 1.96
N CYS A 60 2.21 -0.92 2.83
CA CYS A 60 2.24 -1.89 3.91
C CYS A 60 1.87 -3.31 3.47
N LYS A 61 1.03 -3.50 2.44
CA LYS A 61 0.53 -4.82 1.96
C LYS A 61 1.61 -5.92 1.91
N PRO A 62 2.82 -5.68 1.36
CA PRO A 62 3.87 -6.71 1.26
C PRO A 62 4.36 -7.29 2.60
N PHE A 63 4.10 -6.61 3.72
CA PHE A 63 4.63 -6.94 5.05
C PHE A 63 3.57 -7.47 6.03
N SER A 64 2.35 -7.71 5.56
CA SER A 64 1.18 -7.46 6.41
C SER A 64 0.40 -8.69 6.87
N GLY A 65 0.91 -9.91 6.64
CA GLY A 65 0.51 -11.14 7.34
C GLY A 65 -0.93 -11.61 7.15
N ASN A 66 -1.72 -10.91 6.34
CA ASN A 66 -3.17 -11.10 6.29
C ASN A 66 -3.62 -12.35 5.51
N ASP A 67 -2.69 -13.08 4.89
CA ASP A 67 -3.02 -14.25 4.07
C ASP A 67 -3.32 -15.53 4.87
N SER A 68 -3.35 -15.44 6.21
CA SER A 68 -3.63 -16.59 7.09
C SER A 68 -4.99 -17.26 6.84
N ARG A 69 -5.97 -16.51 6.29
CA ARG A 69 -7.34 -16.98 6.02
C ARG A 69 -7.59 -17.44 4.57
N ASN A 70 -6.65 -17.22 3.65
CA ASN A 70 -6.84 -17.54 2.24
C ASN A 70 -6.40 -18.99 1.92
N GLN A 71 -7.14 -19.65 1.02
CA GLN A 71 -6.82 -21.02 0.57
C GLN A 71 -5.46 -21.10 -0.15
N ILE A 72 -5.06 -20.01 -0.84
CA ILE A 72 -3.76 -19.87 -1.47
C ILE A 72 -2.95 -18.86 -0.66
N LYS A 73 -2.03 -19.37 0.16
CA LYS A 73 -1.12 -18.53 0.96
C LYS A 73 0.04 -18.05 0.11
N VAL A 74 0.10 -16.75 -0.14
CA VAL A 74 1.28 -16.07 -0.65
C VAL A 74 2.05 -15.56 0.59
N PRO A 75 3.29 -15.99 0.84
CA PRO A 75 4.03 -15.61 2.06
C PRO A 75 4.49 -14.15 1.97
N ASP A 76 4.57 -13.41 3.07
CA ASP A 76 5.02 -12.00 3.05
C ASP A 76 6.45 -11.81 2.51
N LEU A 77 6.75 -10.57 2.13
CA LEU A 77 8.10 -10.19 1.77
C LEU A 77 9.00 -10.32 3.03
N PRO A 78 10.16 -11.00 2.94
CA PRO A 78 10.99 -11.24 4.11
C PRO A 78 11.54 -9.94 4.71
N ASN A 79 11.75 -9.92 6.03
CA ASN A 79 12.37 -8.79 6.74
C ASN A 79 13.79 -8.45 6.26
N THR A 80 14.42 -9.30 5.44
CA THR A 80 15.66 -8.94 4.76
C THR A 80 15.47 -7.82 3.74
N ALA A 81 14.27 -7.66 3.18
CA ALA A 81 13.95 -6.60 2.22
C ALA A 81 14.09 -5.20 2.83
N ILE A 82 13.73 -5.03 4.12
CA ILE A 82 13.83 -3.73 4.79
C ILE A 82 15.26 -3.36 5.23
N LYS A 83 16.25 -4.27 5.07
CA LYS A 83 17.65 -3.97 5.40
C LYS A 83 18.28 -2.90 4.49
N ILE A 84 17.68 -2.65 3.33
CA ILE A 84 18.13 -1.60 2.39
C ILE A 84 17.72 -0.19 2.84
N LEU A 85 16.88 -0.09 3.87
CA LEU A 85 16.36 1.17 4.38
C LEU A 85 17.32 1.79 5.40
N SER A 86 17.41 3.11 5.40
CA SER A 86 18.14 3.89 6.40
C SER A 86 17.44 3.86 7.77
N PRO A 87 18.08 4.33 8.86
CA PRO A 87 17.44 4.43 10.17
C PRO A 87 16.16 5.27 10.20
N ASP A 88 16.12 6.38 9.47
CA ASP A 88 14.95 7.26 9.39
C ASP A 88 13.82 6.60 8.60
N GLU A 89 14.18 5.97 7.48
CA GLU A 89 13.25 5.18 6.66
C GLU A 89 12.67 3.99 7.43
N LEU A 90 13.48 3.32 8.25
CA LEU A 90 13.02 2.24 9.13
C LEU A 90 12.06 2.75 10.22
N SER A 91 12.32 3.95 10.74
CA SER A 91 11.44 4.58 11.72
C SER A 91 10.09 4.93 11.09
N LEU A 92 10.09 5.50 9.89
CA LEU A 92 8.86 5.73 9.12
C LEU A 92 8.16 4.43 8.74
N HIS A 93 8.89 3.39 8.33
CA HIS A 93 8.32 2.07 8.03
C HIS A 93 7.51 1.53 9.23
N LYS A 94 8.08 1.57 10.44
CA LYS A 94 7.40 1.12 11.66
C LYS A 94 6.13 1.93 11.93
N LEU A 95 6.20 3.26 11.75
CA LEU A 95 5.04 4.13 11.88
C LEU A 95 3.94 3.77 10.85
N LEU A 96 4.30 3.53 9.59
CA LEU A 96 3.35 3.15 8.53
C LEU A 96 2.62 1.86 8.86
N ILE A 97 3.33 0.83 9.37
CA ILE A 97 2.72 -0.43 9.79
C ILE A 97 1.73 -0.20 10.94
N GLN A 98 2.07 0.64 11.92
CA GLN A 98 1.17 1.01 13.01
C GLN A 98 -0.07 1.75 12.49
N LEU A 99 0.10 2.73 11.61
CA LEU A 99 -0.99 3.50 11.01
C LEU A 99 -1.91 2.61 10.18
N ARG A 100 -1.37 1.69 9.38
CA ARG A 100 -2.18 0.70 8.65
C ARG A 100 -3.02 -0.14 9.61
N ASN A 101 -2.43 -0.61 10.71
CA ASN A 101 -3.16 -1.40 11.70
C ASN A 101 -4.28 -0.59 12.35
N GLN A 102 -4.09 0.71 12.60
CA GLN A 102 -5.17 1.60 13.04
C GLN A 102 -6.24 1.77 11.97
N LEU A 103 -5.86 2.05 10.71
CA LEU A 103 -6.78 2.20 9.58
C LEU A 103 -7.68 0.98 9.38
N ILE A 104 -7.12 -0.22 9.54
CA ILE A 104 -7.88 -1.48 9.44
C ILE A 104 -8.67 -1.74 10.72
N ALA A 105 -8.08 -1.55 11.91
CA ALA A 105 -8.77 -1.75 13.20
C ALA A 105 -9.94 -0.78 13.42
N HIS A 106 -10.04 0.32 12.68
CA HIS A 106 -11.22 1.18 12.68
C HIS A 106 -12.48 0.53 12.07
N SER A 107 -12.40 -0.70 11.53
CA SER A 107 -13.58 -1.54 11.28
C SER A 107 -14.14 -2.17 12.55
N ASP A 108 -13.35 -2.24 13.64
CA ASP A 108 -13.77 -2.81 14.92
C ASP A 108 -14.16 -1.68 15.88
N SER A 109 -15.38 -1.73 16.38
CA SER A 109 -16.07 -0.69 17.17
C SER A 109 -15.39 -0.27 18.49
N GLN A 110 -14.22 -0.82 18.83
CA GLN A 110 -13.56 -0.63 20.12
C GLN A 110 -12.67 0.63 20.23
N ALA A 111 -12.42 1.36 19.13
CA ALA A 111 -11.47 2.48 19.10
C ALA A 111 -12.08 3.87 18.83
N ILE A 112 -13.40 4.03 18.80
CA ILE A 112 -14.04 5.28 18.38
C ILE A 112 -14.48 6.09 19.60
N ASP A 113 -13.66 7.07 20.02
CA ASP A 113 -14.14 8.21 20.82
C ASP A 113 -15.08 9.05 19.95
N MET A 114 -16.37 8.71 19.98
CA MET A 114 -17.37 9.24 19.07
C MET A 114 -17.88 10.58 19.57
N LYS A 115 -17.42 11.67 18.94
CA LYS A 115 -17.92 13.01 19.19
C LYS A 115 -19.09 13.31 18.24
N PHE A 116 -19.95 14.25 18.61
CA PHE A 116 -21.09 14.65 17.79
C PHE A 116 -21.10 16.16 17.61
N THR A 117 -21.52 16.63 16.43
CA THR A 117 -21.94 18.01 16.20
C THR A 117 -23.45 18.04 16.00
N VAL A 118 -24.11 19.08 16.48
CA VAL A 118 -25.54 19.31 16.21
C VAL A 118 -25.66 20.03 14.87
N HIS A 119 -26.32 19.40 13.89
CA HIS A 119 -26.67 20.03 12.63
C HIS A 119 -28.18 20.33 12.56
N ILE A 120 -28.52 21.52 12.09
CA ILE A 120 -29.91 21.96 11.90
C ILE A 120 -30.30 21.72 10.45
N TYR A 121 -31.34 20.91 10.24
CA TYR A 121 -31.92 20.60 8.94
C TYR A 121 -33.33 21.21 8.87
N GLY A 122 -33.42 22.48 8.45
CA GLY A 122 -34.68 23.21 8.45
C GLY A 122 -35.25 23.34 9.86
N SER A 123 -36.34 22.60 10.15
CA SER A 123 -37.07 22.66 11.42
C SER A 123 -36.63 21.62 12.47
N PHE A 124 -35.67 20.74 12.18
CA PHE A 124 -35.23 19.73 13.14
C PHE A 124 -33.70 19.69 13.29
N GLN A 125 -33.24 19.19 14.44
CA GLN A 125 -31.83 19.03 14.76
C GLN A 125 -31.46 17.55 14.72
N MET A 126 -30.27 17.25 14.20
CA MET A 126 -29.73 15.90 14.18
C MET A 126 -28.27 15.90 14.63
N LEU A 127 -27.90 14.91 15.44
CA LEU A 127 -26.52 14.67 15.82
C LEU A 127 -25.79 14.04 14.63
N GLN A 128 -24.73 14.70 14.19
CA GLN A 128 -23.83 14.18 13.17
C GLN A 128 -22.56 13.66 13.84
N PRO A 129 -22.19 12.38 13.64
CA PRO A 129 -20.98 11.84 14.24
C PRO A 129 -19.76 12.53 13.62
N VAL A 130 -18.95 13.14 14.47
CA VAL A 130 -17.60 13.58 14.16
C VAL A 130 -16.70 12.38 14.33
N ARG A 131 -16.41 11.71 13.23
CA ARG A 131 -15.30 10.75 13.23
C ARG A 131 -14.01 11.56 13.40
N ASN A 132 -13.21 11.22 14.41
CA ASN A 132 -11.77 11.52 14.38
C ASN A 132 -11.23 10.82 13.14
N ARG A 133 -11.27 11.51 11.99
CA ARG A 133 -10.58 11.04 10.81
C ARG A 133 -9.12 11.02 11.24
N SER A 134 -8.54 9.82 11.34
CA SER A 134 -7.08 9.65 11.44
C SER A 134 -6.41 10.07 10.13
N SER A 135 -6.97 11.06 9.42
CA SER A 135 -6.49 11.70 8.21
C SER A 135 -5.32 12.60 8.58
N ARG A 136 -4.27 11.99 9.13
CA ARG A 136 -2.97 12.63 9.17
C ARG A 136 -2.47 12.64 7.74
N CYS A 137 -2.49 13.80 7.11
CA CYS A 137 -1.67 14.03 5.94
C CYS A 137 -0.21 14.03 6.43
N PHE A 138 0.67 13.34 5.71
CA PHE A 138 2.09 13.41 6.02
C PHE A 138 2.65 14.79 5.70
N ASN A 139 3.74 15.19 6.35
CA ASN A 139 4.46 16.37 5.89
C ASN A 139 5.32 16.04 4.65
N LEU A 140 5.91 17.06 4.01
CA LEU A 140 6.70 16.87 2.79
C LEU A 140 7.93 15.99 3.02
N GLU A 141 8.61 16.13 4.16
CA GLU A 141 9.77 15.31 4.53
C GLU A 141 9.41 13.81 4.65
N GLN A 142 8.28 13.50 5.27
CA GLN A 142 7.75 12.15 5.36
C GLN A 142 7.37 11.59 3.98
N LEU A 143 6.86 12.43 3.07
CA LEU A 143 6.61 12.01 1.69
C LEU A 143 7.90 11.74 0.93
N ASP A 144 8.95 12.55 1.13
CA ASP A 144 10.26 12.32 0.53
C ASP A 144 10.89 11.00 1.01
N LEU A 145 10.80 10.72 2.31
CA LEU A 145 11.22 9.43 2.88
C LEU A 145 10.42 8.28 2.28
N LEU A 146 9.09 8.41 2.18
CA LEU A 146 8.23 7.36 1.63
C LEU A 146 8.50 7.11 0.14
N GLU A 147 8.73 8.16 -0.65
CA GLU A 147 9.14 8.04 -2.06
C GLU A 147 10.44 7.25 -2.17
N SER A 148 11.46 7.61 -1.38
CA SER A 148 12.74 6.91 -1.33
C SER A 148 12.58 5.44 -0.94
N MET A 149 11.83 5.16 0.13
CA MET A 149 11.55 3.80 0.60
C MET A 149 10.86 2.96 -0.45
N SER A 150 9.79 3.50 -1.05
CA SER A 150 9.00 2.80 -2.07
C SER A 150 9.83 2.53 -3.31
N PHE A 151 10.67 3.48 -3.74
CA PHE A 151 11.58 3.30 -4.88
C PHE A 151 12.66 2.26 -4.62
N LYS A 152 13.28 2.28 -3.43
CA LYS A 152 14.29 1.26 -3.03
C LYS A 152 13.69 -0.14 -3.01
N LEU A 153 12.52 -0.29 -2.38
CA LEU A 153 11.84 -1.57 -2.29
C LEU A 153 11.33 -2.04 -3.66
N LEU A 154 10.81 -1.13 -4.49
CA LEU A 154 10.46 -1.41 -5.88
C LEU A 154 11.66 -1.94 -6.67
N SER A 155 12.82 -1.29 -6.54
CA SER A 155 14.06 -1.70 -7.20
C SER A 155 14.56 -3.06 -6.70
N TYR A 156 14.43 -3.31 -5.39
CA TYR A 156 14.76 -4.60 -4.77
C TYR A 156 13.91 -5.74 -5.35
N VAL A 157 12.58 -5.58 -5.38
CA VAL A 157 11.69 -6.61 -5.92
C VAL A 157 11.82 -6.75 -7.44
N ALA A 158 12.11 -5.66 -8.17
CA ALA A 158 12.40 -5.72 -9.60
C ALA A 158 13.65 -6.55 -9.91
N THR A 159 14.69 -6.43 -9.09
CA THR A 159 15.91 -7.23 -9.22
C THR A 159 15.61 -8.72 -9.02
N ILE A 160 14.83 -9.06 -7.99
CA ILE A 160 14.42 -10.45 -7.75
C ILE A 160 13.55 -10.97 -8.91
N ARG A 161 12.63 -10.17 -9.45
CA ARG A 161 11.82 -10.55 -10.61
C ARG A 161 12.69 -10.88 -11.81
N LYS A 162 13.67 -10.03 -12.14
CA LYS A 162 14.59 -10.27 -13.24
C LYS A 162 15.31 -11.63 -13.13
N GLU A 163 15.61 -12.08 -11.92
CA GLU A 163 16.23 -13.40 -11.67
C GLU A 163 15.25 -14.58 -11.69
N LEU A 164 13.99 -14.36 -11.28
CA LEU A 164 12.97 -15.39 -11.18
C LEU A 164 12.22 -15.60 -12.50
N GLU A 165 11.92 -14.54 -13.25
CA GLU A 165 11.09 -14.57 -14.47
C GLU A 165 11.55 -15.62 -15.49
N PRO A 166 12.85 -15.75 -15.83
CA PRO A 166 13.30 -16.79 -16.78
C PRO A 166 12.99 -18.22 -16.32
N LYS A 167 12.88 -18.45 -15.00
CA LYS A 167 12.55 -19.75 -14.40
C LYS A 167 11.04 -19.98 -14.31
N ILE A 168 10.26 -18.90 -14.29
CA ILE A 168 8.80 -18.93 -14.17
C ILE A 168 8.14 -19.04 -15.54
N ILE A 169 8.64 -18.32 -16.55
CA ILE A 169 8.06 -18.30 -17.91
C ILE A 169 7.77 -19.71 -18.44
N PRO A 170 8.69 -20.70 -18.35
CA PRO A 170 8.41 -22.07 -18.82
C PRO A 170 7.35 -22.83 -18.02
N LEU A 171 6.98 -22.34 -16.83
CA LEU A 171 5.99 -22.93 -15.93
C LEU A 171 4.60 -22.30 -16.08
N LEU A 172 4.49 -21.17 -16.79
CA LEU A 172 3.22 -20.51 -17.04
C LEU A 172 2.44 -21.25 -18.13
N THR A 173 1.15 -21.44 -17.90
CA THR A 173 0.18 -21.93 -18.90
C THR A 173 -0.66 -20.76 -19.41
N GLU A 174 -1.46 -20.97 -20.46
CA GLU A 174 -2.38 -19.94 -20.99
C GLU A 174 -3.32 -19.37 -19.91
N GLU A 175 -3.74 -20.19 -18.94
CA GLU A 175 -4.56 -19.75 -17.79
C GLU A 175 -3.89 -18.69 -16.91
N HIS A 176 -2.56 -18.53 -17.01
CA HIS A 176 -1.79 -17.56 -16.22
C HIS A 176 -1.52 -16.25 -16.97
N ILE A 177 -1.79 -16.20 -18.28
CA ILE A 177 -1.44 -15.06 -19.13
C ILE A 177 -2.74 -14.46 -19.64
N GLU A 178 -3.06 -13.26 -19.18
CA GLU A 178 -4.09 -12.45 -19.81
C GLU A 178 -3.52 -11.89 -21.12
N GLU A 179 -4.05 -12.31 -22.28
CA GLU A 179 -3.71 -11.69 -23.56
C GLU A 179 -4.14 -10.22 -23.51
N SER A 180 -3.17 -9.34 -23.29
CA SER A 180 -3.38 -7.91 -23.49
C SER A 180 -3.48 -7.70 -25.00
N GLY A 181 -4.70 -7.50 -25.50
CA GLY A 181 -5.03 -7.31 -26.91
C GLY A 181 -4.47 -6.01 -27.51
N HIS A 182 -3.15 -5.83 -27.49
CA HIS A 182 -2.46 -4.82 -28.27
C HIS A 182 -1.64 -5.53 -29.33
N ARG A 183 -2.32 -5.85 -30.43
CA ARG A 183 -1.63 -5.94 -31.72
C ARG A 183 -1.02 -4.57 -31.97
N VAL A 184 0.29 -4.46 -31.78
CA VAL A 184 1.05 -3.36 -32.38
C VAL A 184 0.93 -3.58 -33.89
N ILE A 185 0.07 -2.79 -34.52
CA ILE A 185 0.05 -2.58 -35.97
C ILE A 185 1.09 -1.50 -36.25
#